data_AF-A0A2W5PLE6-F1
#
_entry.id   AF-A0A2W5PLE6-F1
#
_cell.length_a   1.000
_cell.length_b   1.000
_cell.length_c   1.000
_cell.angle_alpha   90.00
_cell.angle_beta   90.00
_cell.angle_gamma   90.00
#
_symmetry.space_group_name_H-M   'P 1'
#
loop_
_entity.id
_entity.type
_entity.pdbx_description
1 polymer ?
#
loop_
_entity_poly.entity_id
_entity_poly.type
_entity_poly.pdbx_seq_one_letter_code
_entity_poly.pdbx_strand_id
1 'polypeptide(L)'
;DNRPGEPLHELVEKLSARLGPQQVLVARPQADHRPERMQAWGPAVQAQAPGLAKPAQAVPSRLAGDPGADLLPHWVMSVPLELEVHGEQPHYQGALRSLVGPQRIEGDGWWEQDTAGGEAGGAPAERDYYVAESPGAGLVWIFRERPGAQHADRAPRWFLQGLYA
;
A
#
# COMPACT_ATOMS: atom_id res chain seq x y z
N ASP A 1 -35.09 5.82 -6.76
CA ASP A 1 -34.70 7.24 -6.77
C ASP A 1 -33.29 7.31 -7.33
N ASN A 2 -33.15 7.43 -8.65
CA ASN A 2 -31.86 7.40 -9.34
C ASN A 2 -31.59 8.81 -9.88
N ARG A 3 -31.34 9.75 -8.96
CA ARG A 3 -30.97 11.12 -9.36
C ARG A 3 -29.60 11.05 -10.01
N PRO A 4 -29.39 11.66 -11.19
CA PRO A 4 -28.07 11.70 -11.78
C PRO A 4 -27.14 12.40 -10.80
N GLY A 5 -26.14 11.68 -10.33
CA GLY A 5 -25.07 12.23 -9.50
C GLY A 5 -24.21 13.18 -10.32
N GLU A 6 -23.49 14.04 -9.62
CA GLU A 6 -22.42 14.86 -10.19
C GLU A 6 -21.37 13.97 -10.89
N PRO A 7 -20.90 14.33 -12.10
CA PRO A 7 -19.86 13.56 -12.76
C PRO A 7 -18.54 13.63 -11.97
N LEU A 8 -17.79 12.52 -11.97
CA LEU A 8 -16.57 12.36 -11.14
C LEU A 8 -15.55 13.49 -11.32
N HIS A 9 -15.40 14.01 -12.54
CA HIS A 9 -14.43 15.08 -12.81
C HIS A 9 -14.81 16.38 -12.10
N GLU A 10 -16.08 16.80 -12.18
CA GLU A 10 -16.59 17.96 -11.44
C GLU A 10 -16.40 17.80 -9.93
N LEU A 11 -16.65 16.58 -9.41
CA LEU A 11 -16.51 16.31 -7.98
C LEU A 11 -15.06 16.46 -7.54
N VAL A 12 -14.13 15.91 -8.31
CA VAL A 12 -12.69 16.01 -8.04
C VAL A 12 -12.22 17.47 -8.13
N GLU A 13 -12.70 18.24 -9.10
CA GLU A 13 -12.39 19.67 -9.23
C GLU A 13 -12.87 20.44 -7.99
N LYS A 14 -14.13 20.27 -7.59
CA LYS A 14 -14.70 20.94 -6.40
C LYS A 14 -13.98 20.54 -5.12
N LEU A 15 -13.71 19.25 -4.93
CA LEU A 15 -12.98 18.76 -3.75
C LEU A 15 -11.55 19.31 -3.73
N SER A 16 -10.85 19.32 -4.87
CA SER A 16 -9.49 19.84 -4.98
C SER A 16 -9.44 21.34 -4.74
N ALA A 17 -10.45 22.10 -5.20
CA ALA A 17 -10.54 23.54 -4.94
C ALA A 17 -10.81 23.86 -3.45
N ARG A 18 -11.60 23.02 -2.76
CA ARG A 18 -11.98 23.24 -1.37
C ARG A 18 -10.93 22.74 -0.36
N LEU A 19 -10.37 21.56 -0.60
CA LEU A 19 -9.42 20.90 0.32
C LEU A 19 -7.96 21.17 -0.06
N GLY A 20 -7.72 21.65 -1.28
CA GLY A 20 -6.39 21.78 -1.88
C GLY A 20 -6.03 20.55 -2.73
N PRO A 21 -5.28 20.73 -3.83
CA PRO A 21 -4.97 19.66 -4.78
C PRO A 21 -4.12 18.52 -4.18
N GLN A 22 -3.41 18.79 -3.08
CA GLN A 22 -2.60 17.77 -2.38
C GLN A 22 -3.43 16.87 -1.44
N GLN A 23 -4.69 17.24 -1.17
CA GLN A 23 -5.60 16.46 -0.31
C GLN A 23 -6.51 15.53 -1.10
N VAL A 24 -6.56 15.67 -2.43
CA VAL A 24 -7.36 14.84 -3.34
C VAL A 24 -6.40 14.16 -4.30
N LEU A 25 -6.00 12.93 -3.96
CA LEU A 25 -4.93 12.21 -4.63
C LEU A 25 -5.48 11.03 -5.43
N VAL A 26 -4.73 10.64 -6.46
CA VAL A 26 -4.96 9.41 -7.20
C VAL A 26 -3.67 8.60 -7.25
N ALA A 27 -3.77 7.30 -7.03
CA ALA A 27 -2.67 6.37 -7.17
C ALA A 27 -2.35 6.14 -8.66
N ARG A 28 -1.06 6.17 -9.00
CA ARG A 28 -0.54 5.82 -10.33
C ARG A 28 0.41 4.64 -10.19
N PRO A 29 0.19 3.54 -10.93
CA PRO A 29 1.09 2.38 -10.87
C PRO A 29 2.48 2.79 -11.35
N GLN A 30 3.50 2.21 -10.72
CA GLN A 30 4.90 2.34 -11.05
C GLN A 30 5.49 0.95 -11.30
N ALA A 31 6.43 0.85 -12.23
CA ALA A 31 7.15 -0.39 -12.52
C ALA A 31 8.28 -0.63 -11.49
N ASP A 32 7.93 -0.63 -10.21
CA ASP A 32 8.78 -0.99 -9.08
C ASP A 32 8.18 -2.25 -8.42
N HIS A 33 8.99 -3.08 -7.78
CA HIS A 33 8.53 -4.30 -7.09
C HIS A 33 8.34 -4.07 -5.59
N ARG A 34 8.85 -2.95 -5.06
CA ARG A 34 8.76 -2.62 -3.63
C ARG A 34 7.38 -2.03 -3.35
N PRO A 35 6.62 -2.58 -2.38
CA PRO A 35 5.25 -2.18 -2.10
C PRO A 35 5.03 -0.66 -2.02
N GLU A 36 5.86 0.06 -1.27
CA GLU A 36 5.76 1.50 -1.07
C GLU A 36 6.07 2.33 -2.32
N ARG A 37 6.69 1.73 -3.33
CA ARG A 37 7.14 2.38 -4.57
C ARG A 37 6.43 1.86 -5.81
N MET A 38 5.61 0.82 -5.66
CA MET A 38 4.72 0.32 -6.70
C MET A 38 3.64 1.32 -7.10
N GLN A 39 3.37 2.33 -6.26
CA GLN A 39 2.38 3.37 -6.52
C GLN A 39 2.95 4.75 -6.19
N ALA A 40 2.69 5.71 -7.05
CA ALA A 40 2.93 7.13 -6.79
C ALA A 40 1.59 7.85 -6.62
N TRP A 41 1.46 8.65 -5.57
CA TRP A 41 0.27 9.45 -5.31
C TRP A 41 0.49 10.87 -5.83
N GLY A 42 -0.45 11.37 -6.63
CA GLY A 42 -0.41 12.74 -7.13
C GLY A 42 -1.81 13.38 -7.20
N PRO A 43 -1.90 14.71 -7.33
CA PRO A 43 -3.17 15.41 -7.38
C PRO A 43 -4.12 14.84 -8.44
N ALA A 44 -5.33 14.46 -8.02
CA ALA A 44 -6.32 13.85 -8.91
C ALA A 44 -6.75 14.80 -10.03
N VAL A 45 -6.84 16.11 -9.74
CA VAL A 45 -7.15 17.15 -10.73
C VAL A 45 -6.14 17.18 -11.89
N GLN A 46 -4.87 16.84 -11.64
CA GLN A 46 -3.84 16.80 -12.68
C GLN A 46 -3.94 15.53 -13.53
N ALA A 47 -4.52 14.44 -13.02
CA ALA A 47 -4.74 13.22 -13.79
C ALA A 47 -5.89 13.35 -14.81
N GLN A 48 -6.70 14.41 -14.71
CA GLN A 48 -7.81 14.70 -15.61
C GLN A 48 -7.40 15.60 -16.80
N ALA A 49 -6.13 16.04 -16.86
CA ALA A 49 -5.67 16.91 -17.92
C ALA A 49 -5.76 16.20 -19.29
N PRO A 50 -6.43 16.80 -20.29
CA PRO A 50 -6.55 16.22 -21.62
C PRO A 50 -5.16 16.09 -22.26
N GLY A 51 -4.81 14.88 -22.70
CA GLY A 51 -3.51 14.55 -23.32
C GLY A 51 -2.60 13.70 -22.44
N LEU A 52 -2.88 13.55 -21.15
CA LEU A 52 -2.33 12.43 -20.39
C LEU A 52 -3.02 11.17 -20.91
N ALA A 53 -2.23 10.23 -21.43
CA ALA A 53 -2.73 8.91 -21.79
C ALA A 53 -3.59 8.40 -20.62
N LYS A 54 -4.81 7.92 -20.91
CA LYS A 54 -5.59 7.14 -19.93
C LYS A 54 -4.59 6.21 -19.25
N PRO A 55 -4.52 6.14 -17.91
CA PRO A 55 -3.63 5.19 -17.27
C PRO A 55 -3.98 3.86 -17.92
N ALA A 56 -3.06 3.34 -18.73
CA ALA A 56 -3.24 2.01 -19.25
C ALA A 56 -3.47 1.19 -17.99
N GLN A 57 -4.46 0.32 -17.99
CA GLN A 57 -4.43 -0.85 -17.12
C GLN A 57 -3.25 -1.72 -17.55
N ALA A 58 -2.04 -1.14 -17.57
CA ALA A 58 -0.80 -1.83 -17.63
C ALA A 58 -0.62 -2.33 -16.21
N VAL A 59 -1.32 -3.42 -15.91
CA VAL A 59 -0.74 -4.44 -15.04
C VAL A 59 0.68 -4.61 -15.58
N PRO A 60 1.74 -4.30 -14.80
CA PRO A 60 3.09 -4.44 -15.29
C PRO A 60 3.23 -5.83 -15.88
N SER A 61 3.49 -5.94 -17.19
CA SER A 61 3.52 -7.23 -17.91
C SER A 61 4.54 -8.22 -17.31
N ARG A 62 5.46 -7.74 -16.45
CA ARG A 62 6.38 -8.58 -15.67
C ARG A 62 5.74 -9.34 -14.51
N LEU A 63 4.53 -8.97 -14.10
CA LEU A 63 3.74 -9.65 -13.06
C LEU A 63 2.77 -10.69 -13.64
N ALA A 64 2.54 -10.68 -14.96
CA ALA A 64 1.69 -11.65 -15.62
C ALA A 64 2.35 -13.04 -15.56
N GLY A 65 1.90 -13.88 -14.62
CA GLY A 65 2.40 -15.23 -14.40
C GLY A 65 3.18 -15.45 -13.10
N ASP A 66 3.41 -14.41 -12.30
CA ASP A 66 3.86 -14.58 -10.91
C ASP A 66 2.61 -14.73 -10.02
N PRO A 67 2.37 -15.91 -9.39
CA PRO A 67 1.22 -16.10 -8.51
C PRO A 67 1.19 -15.11 -7.34
N GLY A 68 2.33 -14.55 -6.95
CA GLY A 68 2.42 -13.53 -5.92
C GLY A 68 1.93 -12.15 -6.36
N ALA A 69 1.87 -11.90 -7.67
CA ALA A 69 1.42 -10.62 -8.20
C ALA A 69 -0.10 -10.45 -8.13
N ASP A 70 -0.84 -11.55 -8.31
CA ASP A 70 -2.30 -11.57 -8.26
C ASP A 70 -2.81 -11.26 -6.84
N LEU A 71 -1.94 -11.36 -5.84
CA LEU A 71 -2.24 -11.07 -4.44
C LEU A 71 -1.93 -9.62 -4.06
N LEU A 72 -1.44 -8.77 -4.97
CA LEU A 72 -1.14 -7.37 -4.64
C LEU A 72 -2.44 -6.57 -4.45
N PRO A 73 -2.54 -5.73 -3.40
CA PRO A 73 -3.73 -4.92 -3.19
C PRO A 73 -3.80 -3.75 -4.18
N HIS A 74 -5.03 -3.30 -4.45
CA HIS A 74 -5.29 -2.14 -5.31
C HIS A 74 -4.83 -0.83 -4.65
N TRP A 75 -4.92 -0.75 -3.32
CA TRP A 75 -4.50 0.41 -2.55
C TRP A 75 -3.30 0.04 -1.69
N VAL A 76 -2.15 0.67 -1.95
CA VAL A 76 -0.97 0.59 -1.08
C VAL A 76 -0.76 1.91 -0.35
N MET A 77 -0.61 1.84 0.96
CA MET A 77 -0.33 2.98 1.83
C MET A 77 1.12 3.41 1.66
N SER A 78 1.36 4.72 1.56
CA SER A 78 2.73 5.28 1.50
C SER A 78 3.50 5.08 2.81
N VAL A 79 2.77 5.04 3.93
CA VAL A 79 3.31 4.79 5.26
C VAL A 79 2.51 3.63 5.86
N PRO A 80 3.15 2.50 6.20
CA PRO A 80 2.46 1.40 6.87
C PRO A 80 1.94 1.80 8.24
N LEU A 81 0.76 1.30 8.60
CA LEU A 81 0.17 1.52 9.93
C LEU A 81 0.58 0.37 10.85
N GLU A 82 1.30 0.66 11.94
CA GLU A 82 1.59 -0.35 12.97
C GLU A 82 0.30 -0.84 13.63
N LEU A 83 0.17 -2.16 13.75
CA LEU A 83 -1.01 -2.82 14.27
C LEU A 83 -0.85 -3.15 15.75
N GLU A 84 -1.95 -3.01 16.49
CA GLU A 84 -2.05 -3.56 17.83
C GLU A 84 -2.06 -5.09 17.75
N VAL A 85 -1.36 -5.72 18.70
CA VAL A 85 -1.29 -7.18 18.80
C VAL A 85 -1.81 -7.58 20.17
N HIS A 86 -2.87 -8.38 20.20
CA HIS A 86 -3.42 -8.95 21.43
C HIS A 86 -3.05 -10.43 21.49
N GLY A 87 -2.16 -10.78 22.42
CA GLY A 87 -1.53 -12.11 22.43
C GLY A 87 -0.63 -12.27 21.22
N GLU A 88 -0.98 -13.17 20.30
CA GLU A 88 -0.27 -13.37 19.03
C GLU A 88 -1.09 -12.94 17.80
N GLN A 89 -2.27 -12.34 18.02
CA GLN A 89 -3.19 -11.95 16.95
C GLN A 89 -3.04 -10.46 16.65
N PRO A 90 -2.76 -10.05 15.39
CA PRO A 90 -2.83 -8.64 14.98
C PRO A 90 -4.29 -8.19 14.81
N HIS A 91 -4.57 -6.93 15.14
CA HIS A 91 -5.90 -6.33 15.10
C HIS A 91 -5.95 -5.11 14.19
N TYR A 92 -6.99 -5.02 13.36
CA TYR A 92 -7.36 -3.83 12.59
C TYR A 92 -8.86 -3.87 12.32
N GLN A 93 -9.62 -2.98 12.95
CA GLN A 93 -11.09 -3.00 12.93
C GLN A 93 -11.69 -4.38 13.28
N GLY A 94 -11.05 -5.07 14.24
CA GLY A 94 -11.34 -6.45 14.63
C GLY A 94 -10.08 -7.33 14.62
N ALA A 95 -10.19 -8.54 15.18
CA ALA A 95 -9.10 -9.52 15.14
C ALA A 95 -8.91 -10.02 13.70
N LEU A 96 -7.67 -9.94 13.19
CA LEU A 96 -7.39 -10.30 11.80
C LEU A 96 -7.27 -11.81 11.63
N ARG A 97 -7.92 -12.36 10.61
CA ARG A 97 -7.77 -13.78 10.23
C ARG A 97 -6.88 -13.89 9.01
N SER A 98 -5.70 -14.47 9.15
CA SER A 98 -4.79 -14.72 8.01
C SER A 98 -5.42 -15.71 7.03
N LEU A 99 -5.37 -15.39 5.74
CA LEU A 99 -5.93 -16.18 4.64
C LEU A 99 -4.84 -16.73 3.73
N VAL A 100 -3.85 -15.90 3.38
CA VAL A 100 -2.77 -16.25 2.45
C VAL A 100 -1.44 -15.72 2.99
N GLY A 101 -0.37 -16.48 2.81
CA GLY A 101 1.00 -16.11 3.17
C GLY A 101 1.73 -17.19 3.98
N PRO A 102 3.00 -16.96 4.33
CA PRO A 102 3.76 -15.75 4.05
C PRO A 102 4.20 -15.64 2.58
N GLN A 103 4.01 -14.47 1.99
CA GLN A 103 4.66 -14.06 0.74
C GLN A 103 5.86 -13.19 1.08
N ARG A 104 7.02 -13.54 0.54
CA ARG A 104 8.24 -12.76 0.76
C ARG A 104 8.44 -11.78 -0.37
N ILE A 105 8.62 -10.51 -0.01
CA ILE A 105 9.05 -9.47 -0.93
C ILE A 105 10.31 -8.87 -0.32
N GLU A 106 11.43 -9.11 -0.99
CA GLU A 106 12.73 -8.59 -0.57
C GLU A 106 12.88 -7.18 -1.15
N GLY A 107 13.21 -6.20 -0.31
CA GLY A 107 13.69 -4.92 -0.81
C GLY A 107 15.15 -5.11 -1.21
N ASP A 108 15.50 -4.82 -2.46
CA ASP A 108 16.88 -4.89 -2.95
C ASP A 108 17.80 -3.99 -2.11
N GLY A 109 18.35 -4.56 -1.04
CA GLY A 109 18.98 -3.85 0.07
C GLY A 109 20.36 -3.28 -0.17
N TRP A 110 20.74 -3.05 -1.44
CA TRP A 110 22.12 -2.70 -1.79
C TRP A 110 22.32 -1.26 -2.27
N TRP A 111 21.27 -0.41 -2.28
CA TRP A 111 21.42 1.03 -2.59
C TRP A 111 20.60 1.99 -1.71
N GLU A 112 19.82 1.51 -0.72
CA GLU A 112 18.93 2.38 0.08
C GLU A 112 19.57 2.99 1.33
N GLN A 113 20.90 2.93 1.49
CA GLN A 113 21.58 3.57 2.61
C GLN A 113 21.69 5.10 2.48
N ASP A 114 21.40 5.70 1.32
CA ASP A 114 21.81 7.08 1.08
C ASP A 114 20.81 7.90 0.25
N THR A 115 19.72 8.34 0.86
CA THR A 115 19.08 9.60 0.43
C THR A 115 18.55 10.40 1.62
N ALA A 116 19.38 11.34 2.06
CA ALA A 116 19.06 12.66 2.60
C ALA A 116 18.18 12.76 3.87
N GLY A 117 18.86 13.01 5.00
CA GLY A 117 18.31 13.85 6.07
C GLY A 117 17.58 13.12 7.19
N GLY A 118 18.34 12.51 8.09
CA GLY A 118 17.98 12.45 9.50
C GLY A 118 16.76 11.60 9.85
N GLU A 119 16.78 10.33 9.51
CA GLU A 119 16.38 9.20 10.37
C GLU A 119 16.77 7.95 9.60
N ALA A 120 17.56 7.07 10.22
CA ALA A 120 18.06 5.87 9.58
C ALA A 120 16.87 5.00 9.16
N GLY A 121 16.49 5.06 7.90
CA GLY A 121 15.72 4.02 7.24
C GLY A 121 16.53 2.73 7.40
N GLY A 122 16.15 1.94 8.40
CA GLY A 122 16.85 0.70 8.75
C GLY A 122 16.99 -0.17 7.51
N ALA A 123 18.07 -0.95 7.46
CA ALA A 123 18.27 -2.00 6.46
C ALA A 123 16.94 -2.67 6.11
N PRO A 124 16.65 -2.99 4.83
CA PRO A 124 15.33 -3.45 4.43
C PRO A 124 14.94 -4.61 5.33
N ALA A 125 13.98 -4.34 6.22
CA ALA A 125 13.48 -5.37 7.12
C ALA A 125 12.94 -6.46 6.21
N GLU A 126 13.43 -7.69 6.35
CA GLU A 126 12.85 -8.78 5.59
C GLU A 126 11.41 -8.96 6.06
N ARG A 127 10.45 -8.63 5.20
CA ARG A 127 9.02 -8.63 5.53
C ARG A 127 8.34 -9.88 5.00
N ASP A 128 7.53 -10.50 5.85
CA ASP A 128 6.60 -11.54 5.46
C ASP A 128 5.22 -10.91 5.29
N TYR A 129 4.69 -10.87 4.07
CA TYR A 129 3.37 -10.33 3.76
C TYR A 129 2.28 -11.40 3.81
N TYR A 130 1.08 -10.98 4.21
CA TYR A 130 -0.09 -11.83 4.33
C TYR A 130 -1.33 -11.09 3.81
N VAL A 131 -2.24 -11.84 3.19
CA VAL A 131 -3.62 -11.40 3.01
C VAL A 131 -4.40 -11.84 4.24
N ALA A 132 -5.07 -10.91 4.91
CA ALA A 132 -5.90 -11.18 6.07
C ALA A 132 -7.29 -10.59 5.90
N GLU A 133 -8.26 -11.13 6.63
CA GLU A 133 -9.61 -10.60 6.73
C GLU A 133 -9.80 -9.88 8.06
N SER A 134 -10.33 -8.66 7.97
CA SER A 134 -10.86 -7.87 9.06
C SER A 134 -12.39 -7.93 9.05
N PRO A 135 -13.05 -8.16 10.21
CA PRO A 135 -14.51 -8.07 10.30
C PRO A 135 -15.07 -6.70 9.91
N GLY A 136 -14.33 -5.62 10.17
CA GLY A 136 -14.77 -4.24 9.90
C GLY A 136 -14.27 -3.68 8.56
N ALA A 137 -13.09 -4.09 8.10
CA ALA A 137 -12.47 -3.53 6.90
C ALA A 137 -12.47 -4.47 5.68
N GLY A 138 -12.90 -5.72 5.82
CA GLY A 138 -12.80 -6.72 4.76
C GLY A 138 -11.35 -7.20 4.55
N LEU A 139 -10.95 -7.41 3.31
CA LEU A 139 -9.60 -7.92 2.99
C LEU A 139 -8.55 -6.82 3.15
N VAL A 140 -7.46 -7.17 3.83
CA VAL A 140 -6.33 -6.28 4.12
C VAL A 140 -5.02 -6.97 3.83
N TRP A 141 -4.01 -6.18 3.46
CA TRP A 141 -2.67 -6.65 3.20
C TRP A 141 -1.74 -6.19 4.31
N ILE A 142 -1.25 -7.14 5.10
CA ILE A 142 -0.45 -6.90 6.29
C ILE A 142 0.94 -7.51 6.13
N PHE A 143 1.91 -7.03 6.89
CA PHE A 143 3.20 -7.71 7.01
C PHE A 143 3.67 -7.80 8.45
N ARG A 144 4.55 -8.77 8.65
CA ARG A 144 5.35 -8.93 9.86
C ARG A 144 6.80 -8.57 9.56
N GLU A 145 7.37 -7.65 10.33
CA GLU A 145 8.81 -7.40 10.32
C GLU A 145 9.53 -8.58 10.97
N ARG A 146 10.59 -9.10 10.34
CA ARG A 146 11.48 -10.02 11.03
C ARG A 146 12.50 -9.25 11.86
N PRO A 147 12.65 -9.57 13.15
CA PRO A 147 13.72 -9.01 13.93
C PRO A 147 15.05 -9.41 13.29
N GLY A 148 15.89 -8.43 12.97
CA GLY A 148 17.28 -8.70 12.58
C GLY A 148 18.02 -9.42 13.72
N ALA A 149 19.19 -10.00 13.43
CA ALA A 149 19.97 -10.79 14.40
C ALA A 149 20.23 -10.09 15.75
N GLN A 150 20.19 -8.75 15.78
CA GLN A 150 20.42 -7.92 16.96
C GLN A 150 19.16 -7.62 17.78
N HIS A 151 17.98 -8.03 17.30
CA HIS A 151 16.67 -7.77 17.93
C HIS A 151 15.82 -9.04 18.06
N ALA A 152 16.45 -10.23 18.04
CA ALA A 152 15.76 -11.53 18.03
C ALA A 152 14.78 -11.72 19.21
N ASP A 153 15.04 -11.08 20.35
CA ASP A 153 14.19 -11.18 21.55
C ASP A 153 12.99 -10.22 21.54
N ARG A 154 12.84 -9.35 20.53
CA ARG A 154 11.71 -8.41 20.44
C ARG A 154 10.49 -9.12 19.86
N ALA A 155 9.33 -8.87 20.45
CA ALA A 155 8.05 -9.31 19.89
C ALA A 155 7.89 -8.85 18.44
N PRO A 156 7.35 -9.70 17.55
CA PRO A 156 7.20 -9.38 16.14
C PRO A 156 6.26 -8.17 15.97
N ARG A 157 6.67 -7.22 15.13
CA ARG A 157 5.86 -6.05 14.80
C ARG A 157 5.04 -6.33 13.55
N TRP A 158 3.77 -5.96 13.61
CA TRP A 158 2.81 -6.15 12.53
C TRP A 158 2.36 -4.80 11.99
N PHE A 159 2.14 -4.74 10.68
CA PHE A 159 1.76 -3.53 9.99
C PHE A 159 0.71 -3.80 8.93
N LEU A 160 -0.17 -2.83 8.72
CA LEU A 160 -1.05 -2.75 7.57
C LEU A 160 -0.36 -1.95 6.46
N GLN A 161 -0.22 -2.56 5.28
CA GLN A 161 0.39 -1.96 4.10
C GLN A 161 -0.65 -1.57 3.04
N GLY A 162 -1.76 -2.31 2.93
CA GLY A 162 -2.72 -2.08 1.86
C GLY A 162 -4.11 -2.63 2.13
N LEU A 163 -5.07 -2.21 1.29
CA LEU A 163 -6.48 -2.56 1.35
C LEU A 163 -6.93 -3.10 -0.01
N TYR A 164 -7.83 -4.08 0.00
CA TYR A 164 -8.53 -4.54 -1.20
C TYR A 164 -9.89 -3.86 -1.30
N ALA A 165 -10.34 -3.60 -2.53
CA ALA A 165 -11.59 -2.91 -2.86
C ALA A 165 -12.54 -3.85 -3.59
#